data_AF-A0A533B2S6-F1
#
_entry.id   AF-A0A533B2S6-F1
#
_cell.length_a   1.000
_cell.length_b   1.000
_cell.length_c   1.000
_cell.angle_alpha   90.00
_cell.angle_beta   90.00
_cell.angle_gamma   90.00
#
_symmetry.space_group_name_H-M   'P 1'
#
loop_
_entity.id
_entity.type
_entity.pdbx_description
1 polymer ?
#
loop_
_entity_poly.entity_id
_entity_poly.type
_entity_poly.pdbx_seq_one_letter_code
_entity_poly.pdbx_strand_id
1 'polypeptide(L)'
;MRSISQRAPLLVPHTLVTQLMALYDYPHPSQRGRIIRGYDRPHAVRTARMCASVATALGHGAERVRQYQIACLLHDLGRAGLDRQLFGKIWSWAKERGIPTRPREWRALHQDTRYGRETEAFLRYYRKDLEAAGIAMTPWAKEQVEMRLGYSRRLARRLRTVRPAIKKMGVTWAPWMQQVMLYYYYPEKLASAKPWVRQLAEILVACEQFEAYSNQRRGRDYYVRKKETLVDAFAYLETLQQDGILSGAVMGALRRLTAQGEFDAILEEARGCAFTRGERRALRAMES
;
A
#
# COMPACT_ATOMS: atom_id res chain seq x y z
N MET A 1 -22.95 21.13 7.23
CA MET A 1 -22.81 19.67 7.44
C MET A 1 -22.63 19.00 6.08
N ARG A 2 -21.51 18.34 5.80
CA ARG A 2 -21.42 17.45 4.62
C ARG A 2 -22.38 16.28 4.81
N SER A 3 -23.11 15.93 3.75
CA SER A 3 -23.94 14.72 3.72
C SER A 3 -23.11 13.52 4.15
N ILE A 4 -23.71 12.55 4.86
CA ILE A 4 -23.07 11.26 5.19
C ILE A 4 -22.55 10.56 3.91
N SER A 5 -23.16 10.83 2.75
CA SER A 5 -22.73 10.31 1.44
C SER A 5 -21.48 10.99 0.84
N GLN A 6 -20.98 12.08 1.44
CA GLN A 6 -19.81 12.85 0.97
C GLN A 6 -18.53 12.63 1.79
N ARG A 7 -18.55 11.74 2.79
CA ARG A 7 -17.37 11.43 3.61
C ARG A 7 -16.38 10.56 2.83
N ALA A 8 -15.11 10.94 2.84
CA ALA A 8 -14.01 10.31 2.11
C ALA A 8 -14.26 10.16 0.59
N PRO A 9 -14.12 11.25 -0.19
CA PRO A 9 -14.60 11.32 -1.56
C PRO A 9 -13.70 10.58 -2.56
N LEU A 10 -14.32 10.06 -3.61
CA LEU A 10 -13.67 9.84 -4.90
C LEU A 10 -13.76 11.14 -5.71
N LEU A 11 -12.62 11.81 -5.90
CA LEU A 11 -12.48 13.03 -6.69
C LEU A 11 -12.28 12.75 -8.19
N VAL A 12 -12.15 11.46 -8.54
CA VAL A 12 -12.07 10.97 -9.90
C VAL A 12 -13.35 10.24 -10.28
N PRO A 13 -13.78 10.31 -11.57
CA PRO A 13 -14.97 9.59 -12.02
C PRO A 13 -14.86 8.08 -11.79
N HIS A 14 -15.97 7.41 -11.47
CA HIS A 14 -16.01 5.95 -11.29
C HIS A 14 -15.51 5.18 -12.53
N THR A 15 -15.75 5.71 -13.73
CA THR A 15 -15.23 5.14 -14.99
C THR A 15 -13.70 5.11 -15.00
N LEU A 16 -13.06 6.20 -14.58
CA LEU A 16 -11.61 6.28 -14.44
C LEU A 16 -11.09 5.31 -13.37
N VAL A 17 -11.78 5.19 -12.23
CA VAL A 17 -11.40 4.21 -11.19
C VAL A 17 -11.42 2.79 -11.76
N THR A 18 -12.49 2.40 -12.45
CA THR A 18 -12.62 1.08 -13.09
C THR A 18 -11.48 0.81 -14.07
N GLN A 19 -11.19 1.78 -14.95
CA GLN A 19 -10.10 1.70 -15.92
C GLN A 19 -8.72 1.58 -15.25
N LEU A 20 -8.46 2.34 -14.19
CA LEU A 20 -7.21 2.25 -13.43
C LEU A 20 -7.08 0.90 -12.71
N MET A 21 -8.17 0.39 -12.13
CA MET A 21 -8.16 -0.91 -11.47
C MET A 21 -7.89 -2.06 -12.46
N ALA A 22 -8.37 -1.96 -13.70
CA ALA A 22 -8.08 -2.93 -14.75
C ALA A 22 -6.57 -3.08 -15.03
N LEU A 23 -5.75 -2.05 -14.79
CA LEU A 23 -4.29 -2.09 -14.97
C LEU A 23 -3.57 -3.10 -14.05
N TYR A 24 -4.24 -3.53 -12.98
CA TYR A 24 -3.73 -4.56 -12.08
C TYR A 24 -3.89 -5.99 -12.64
N ASP A 25 -4.71 -6.18 -13.68
CA ASP A 25 -4.81 -7.49 -14.33
C ASP A 25 -3.48 -7.87 -14.98
N TYR A 26 -3.14 -9.15 -14.88
CA TYR A 26 -1.85 -9.67 -15.31
C TYR A 26 -2.02 -10.95 -16.13
N PRO A 27 -1.43 -11.06 -17.33
CA PRO A 27 -1.45 -12.30 -18.10
C PRO A 27 -0.81 -13.44 -17.30
N HIS A 28 -1.45 -14.61 -17.28
CA HIS A 28 -0.91 -15.76 -16.57
C HIS A 28 0.42 -16.19 -17.21
N PRO A 29 1.49 -16.39 -16.43
CA PRO A 29 2.85 -16.61 -16.97
C PRO A 29 2.99 -17.90 -17.78
N SER A 30 2.18 -18.91 -17.49
CA SER A 30 2.23 -20.24 -18.14
C SER A 30 0.95 -20.67 -18.85
N GLN A 31 -0.14 -19.89 -18.74
CA GLN A 31 -1.45 -20.29 -19.29
C GLN A 31 -1.93 -19.21 -20.24
N ARG A 32 -1.72 -19.44 -21.54
CA ARG A 32 -2.07 -18.50 -22.59
C ARG A 32 -3.57 -18.14 -22.51
N GLY A 33 -3.89 -16.86 -22.62
CA GLY A 33 -5.27 -16.36 -22.58
C GLY A 33 -5.88 -16.25 -21.19
N ARG A 34 -5.26 -16.83 -20.15
CA ARG A 34 -5.73 -16.67 -18.77
C ARG A 34 -5.22 -15.36 -18.18
N ILE A 35 -6.08 -14.67 -17.45
CA ILE A 35 -5.76 -13.45 -16.71
C ILE A 35 -5.79 -13.74 -15.20
N ILE A 36 -4.73 -13.33 -14.50
CA ILE A 36 -4.71 -13.21 -13.05
C ILE A 36 -5.37 -11.88 -12.72
N ARG A 37 -6.52 -11.94 -12.03
CA ARG A 37 -7.25 -10.74 -11.63
C ARG A 37 -6.41 -9.91 -10.67
N GLY A 38 -6.41 -8.59 -10.88
CA GLY A 38 -5.71 -7.65 -10.02
C GLY A 38 -5.99 -7.85 -8.52
N TYR A 39 -4.93 -7.99 -7.74
CA TYR A 39 -5.01 -8.16 -6.30
C TYR A 39 -5.54 -6.91 -5.59
N ASP A 40 -6.45 -7.13 -4.64
CA ASP A 40 -6.90 -6.18 -3.62
C ASP A 40 -7.27 -4.77 -4.11
N ARG A 41 -7.93 -4.70 -5.27
CA ARG A 41 -8.51 -3.46 -5.83
C ARG A 41 -9.40 -2.69 -4.83
N PRO A 42 -10.30 -3.35 -4.06
CA PRO A 42 -11.15 -2.63 -3.10
C PRO A 42 -10.34 -1.88 -2.04
N HIS A 43 -9.25 -2.48 -1.55
CA HIS A 43 -8.32 -1.83 -0.63
C HIS A 43 -7.69 -0.58 -1.27
N ALA A 44 -7.17 -0.68 -2.49
CA ALA A 44 -6.56 0.48 -3.15
C ALA A 44 -7.54 1.65 -3.28
N VAL A 45 -8.83 1.36 -3.55
CA VAL A 45 -9.90 2.36 -3.60
C VAL A 45 -10.17 2.98 -2.22
N ARG A 46 -10.30 2.16 -1.17
CA ARG A 46 -10.51 2.63 0.20
C ARG A 46 -9.35 3.49 0.69
N THR A 47 -8.11 3.03 0.53
CA THR A 47 -6.89 3.79 0.86
C THR A 47 -6.87 5.13 0.12
N ALA A 48 -7.18 5.15 -1.18
CA ALA A 48 -7.19 6.38 -1.98
C ALA A 48 -8.26 7.40 -1.55
N ARG A 49 -9.43 6.93 -1.09
CA ARG A 49 -10.48 7.81 -0.51
C ARG A 49 -10.02 8.44 0.80
N MET A 50 -9.42 7.66 1.69
CA MET A 50 -8.86 8.15 2.94
C MET A 50 -7.75 9.18 2.69
N CYS A 51 -6.82 8.86 1.78
CA CYS A 51 -5.73 9.73 1.38
C CYS A 51 -6.24 11.09 0.89
N ALA A 52 -7.30 11.12 0.08
CA ALA A 52 -7.87 12.35 -0.43
C ALA A 52 -8.45 13.23 0.68
N SER A 53 -9.16 12.65 1.67
CA SER A 53 -9.66 13.41 2.83
C SER A 53 -8.53 13.98 3.68
N VAL A 54 -7.51 13.18 4.00
CA VAL A 54 -6.36 13.66 4.80
C VAL A 54 -5.62 14.76 4.06
N ALA A 55 -5.34 14.59 2.76
CA ALA A 55 -4.65 15.62 1.97
C ALA A 55 -5.46 16.92 1.85
N THR A 56 -6.78 16.82 1.70
CA THR A 56 -7.66 17.99 1.70
C THR A 56 -7.64 18.70 3.06
N ALA A 57 -7.72 17.95 4.15
CA ALA A 57 -7.69 18.49 5.51
C ALA A 57 -6.34 19.15 5.88
N LEU A 58 -5.26 18.79 5.19
CA LEU A 58 -3.94 19.41 5.32
C LEU A 58 -3.73 20.58 4.35
N GLY A 59 -4.77 21.00 3.62
CA GLY A 59 -4.72 22.20 2.77
C GLY A 59 -4.11 22.01 1.38
N HIS A 60 -3.93 20.77 0.91
CA HIS A 60 -3.51 20.56 -0.48
C HIS A 60 -4.64 20.98 -1.45
N GLY A 61 -4.28 21.73 -2.50
CA GLY A 61 -5.25 22.20 -3.51
C GLY A 61 -5.91 21.07 -4.31
N ALA A 62 -7.15 21.30 -4.75
CA ALA A 62 -8.04 20.28 -5.32
C ALA A 62 -7.42 19.49 -6.48
N GLU A 63 -6.79 20.14 -7.46
CA GLU A 63 -6.19 19.45 -8.60
C GLU A 63 -5.01 18.55 -8.18
N ARG A 64 -4.21 18.98 -7.21
CA ARG A 64 -3.14 18.15 -6.64
C ARG A 64 -3.72 16.94 -5.95
N VAL A 65 -4.77 17.10 -5.14
CA VAL A 65 -5.42 15.99 -4.43
C VAL A 65 -6.04 15.00 -5.43
N ARG A 66 -6.64 15.49 -6.53
CA ARG A 66 -7.15 14.63 -7.61
C ARG A 66 -6.05 13.79 -8.25
N GLN A 67 -4.92 14.39 -8.62
CA GLN A 67 -3.77 13.64 -9.15
C GLN A 67 -3.17 12.68 -8.13
N TYR A 68 -3.06 13.12 -6.87
CA TYR A 68 -2.57 12.30 -5.77
C TYR A 68 -3.46 11.07 -5.55
N GLN A 69 -4.78 11.22 -5.61
CA GLN A 69 -5.71 10.10 -5.49
C GLN A 69 -5.49 9.04 -6.59
N ILE A 70 -5.11 9.45 -7.80
CA ILE A 70 -4.74 8.51 -8.88
C ILE A 70 -3.44 7.76 -8.52
N ALA A 71 -2.45 8.43 -7.95
CA ALA A 71 -1.24 7.78 -7.46
C ALA A 71 -1.55 6.77 -6.35
N CYS A 72 -2.45 7.10 -5.42
CA CYS A 72 -2.93 6.20 -4.37
C CYS A 72 -3.67 4.98 -4.95
N LEU A 73 -4.52 5.16 -5.96
CA LEU A 73 -5.21 4.04 -6.62
C LEU A 73 -4.23 3.06 -7.27
N LEU A 74 -3.09 3.55 -7.75
CA LEU A 74 -2.08 2.73 -8.42
C LEU A 74 -0.96 2.28 -7.48
N HIS A 75 -1.00 2.63 -6.19
CA HIS A 75 0.17 2.53 -5.31
C HIS A 75 0.75 1.12 -5.20
N ASP A 76 -0.09 0.10 -5.37
CA ASP A 76 0.23 -1.32 -5.29
C ASP A 76 0.37 -1.99 -6.67
N LEU A 77 0.42 -1.22 -7.77
CA LEU A 77 0.50 -1.74 -9.15
C LEU A 77 1.73 -2.64 -9.36
N GLY A 78 2.79 -2.47 -8.57
CA GLY A 78 3.93 -3.38 -8.56
C GLY A 78 3.55 -4.81 -8.15
N ARG A 79 2.40 -5.04 -7.50
CA ARG A 79 1.87 -6.36 -7.14
C ARG A 79 0.95 -6.98 -8.20
N ALA A 80 0.80 -6.37 -9.38
CA ALA A 80 0.08 -7.02 -10.48
C ALA A 80 0.67 -8.42 -10.77
N GLY A 81 -0.20 -9.43 -10.84
CA GLY A 81 0.21 -10.85 -10.97
C GLY A 81 0.53 -11.54 -9.63
N LEU A 82 0.11 -11.01 -8.49
CA LEU A 82 0.33 -11.64 -7.19
C LEU A 82 -0.30 -13.04 -7.14
N ASP A 83 0.54 -14.05 -6.97
CA ASP A 83 0.13 -15.41 -6.64
C ASP A 83 0.08 -15.53 -5.12
N ARG A 84 -1.12 -15.42 -4.55
CA ARG A 84 -1.29 -15.33 -3.10
C ARG A 84 -0.74 -16.55 -2.36
N GLN A 85 -0.88 -17.74 -2.92
CA GLN A 85 -0.42 -18.97 -2.27
C GLN A 85 1.11 -19.03 -2.30
N LEU A 86 1.71 -18.82 -3.46
CA LEU A 86 3.17 -18.86 -3.61
C LEU A 86 3.85 -17.72 -2.84
N PHE A 87 3.36 -16.50 -2.98
CA PHE A 87 3.86 -15.35 -2.22
C PHE A 87 3.71 -15.61 -0.72
N GLY A 88 2.53 -16.06 -0.25
CA GLY A 88 2.31 -16.38 1.15
C GLY A 88 3.30 -17.41 1.68
N LYS A 89 3.52 -18.50 0.94
CA LYS A 89 4.47 -19.56 1.30
C LYS A 89 5.91 -19.04 1.42
N ILE A 90 6.37 -18.24 0.46
CA ILE A 90 7.73 -17.65 0.47
C ILE A 90 7.92 -16.75 1.71
N TRP A 91 6.99 -15.83 1.97
CA TRP A 91 7.19 -14.81 2.99
C TRP A 91 6.84 -15.28 4.40
N SER A 92 5.96 -16.27 4.57
CA SER A 92 5.80 -16.97 5.84
C SER A 92 7.08 -17.74 6.19
N TRP A 93 7.64 -18.49 5.23
CA TRP A 93 8.90 -19.21 5.40
C TRP A 93 10.04 -18.27 5.84
N ALA A 94 10.15 -17.10 5.20
CA ALA A 94 11.16 -16.09 5.54
C ALA A 94 10.93 -15.50 6.94
N LYS A 95 9.68 -15.16 7.27
CA LYS A 95 9.31 -14.58 8.57
C LYS A 95 9.59 -15.54 9.73
N GLU A 96 9.26 -16.82 9.57
CA GLU A 96 9.51 -17.88 10.57
C GLU A 96 11.01 -18.05 10.89
N ARG A 97 11.88 -17.62 9.97
CA ARG A 97 13.35 -17.71 10.09
C ARG A 97 14.00 -16.36 10.42
N GLY A 98 13.21 -15.35 10.76
CA GLY A 98 13.72 -14.01 11.06
C GLY A 98 14.39 -13.30 9.88
N ILE A 99 14.11 -13.73 8.64
CA ILE A 99 14.71 -13.14 7.44
C ILE A 99 13.99 -11.83 7.10
N PRO A 100 14.71 -10.72 6.86
CA PRO A 100 14.10 -9.45 6.47
C PRO A 100 13.22 -9.58 5.24
N THR A 101 12.00 -9.05 5.34
CA THR A 101 11.04 -9.09 4.22
C THR A 101 10.89 -7.74 3.52
N ARG A 102 11.55 -6.69 4.02
CA ARG A 102 11.52 -5.35 3.43
C ARG A 102 12.91 -4.93 2.94
N PRO A 103 13.00 -4.17 1.84
CA PRO A 103 14.28 -3.72 1.30
C PRO A 103 15.12 -2.92 2.31
N ARG A 104 14.50 -2.09 3.16
CA ARG A 104 15.23 -1.30 4.18
C ARG A 104 15.83 -2.21 5.26
N GLU A 105 15.03 -3.10 5.83
CA GLU A 105 15.45 -4.09 6.84
C GLU A 105 16.55 -5.00 6.26
N TRP A 106 16.39 -5.43 5.00
CA TRP A 106 17.39 -6.21 4.28
C TRP A 106 18.74 -5.47 4.18
N ARG A 107 18.73 -4.21 3.76
CA ARG A 107 19.95 -3.39 3.63
C ARG A 107 20.62 -3.10 4.98
N ALA A 108 19.86 -3.05 6.07
CA ALA A 108 20.42 -2.86 7.40
C ALA A 108 21.25 -4.09 7.85
N LEU A 109 20.79 -5.31 7.52
CA LEU A 109 21.52 -6.55 7.86
C LEU A 109 22.56 -6.96 6.82
N HIS A 110 22.32 -6.69 5.53
CA HIS A 110 23.18 -7.11 4.42
C HIS A 110 23.74 -5.89 3.68
N GLN A 111 24.67 -5.18 4.31
CA GLN A 111 25.22 -3.91 3.84
C GLN A 111 25.91 -4.00 2.46
N ASP A 112 26.46 -5.17 2.13
CA ASP A 112 27.08 -5.43 0.81
C ASP A 112 26.06 -5.61 -0.32
N THR A 113 24.77 -5.63 -0.02
CA THR A 113 23.73 -5.72 -1.04
C THR A 113 23.67 -4.41 -1.81
N ARG A 114 24.10 -4.45 -3.08
CA ARG A 114 23.91 -3.33 -4.01
C ARG A 114 22.45 -2.86 -4.00
N TYR A 115 22.24 -1.56 -3.81
CA TYR A 115 20.91 -0.96 -3.77
C TYR A 115 20.06 -1.35 -4.99
N GLY A 116 18.83 -1.80 -4.74
CA GLY A 116 17.93 -2.27 -5.80
C GLY A 116 18.26 -3.67 -6.33
N ARG A 117 19.14 -4.45 -5.67
CA ARG A 117 19.45 -5.85 -5.97
C ARG A 117 19.08 -6.81 -4.84
N GLU A 118 18.21 -6.38 -3.93
CA GLU A 118 17.78 -7.14 -2.75
C GLU A 118 17.09 -8.45 -3.15
N THR A 119 16.32 -8.46 -4.24
CA THR A 119 15.73 -9.70 -4.79
C THR A 119 16.80 -10.71 -5.20
N GLU A 120 17.82 -10.27 -5.93
CA GLU A 120 18.90 -11.16 -6.38
C GLU A 120 19.77 -11.64 -5.22
N ALA A 121 20.05 -10.76 -4.25
CA ALA A 121 20.76 -11.13 -3.04
C ALA A 121 19.97 -12.19 -2.24
N PHE A 122 18.68 -11.95 -1.98
CA PHE A 122 17.80 -12.92 -1.31
C PHE A 122 17.82 -14.30 -1.98
N LEU A 123 17.71 -14.34 -3.31
CA LEU A 123 17.75 -15.59 -4.06
C LEU A 123 19.14 -16.25 -4.06
N ARG A 124 20.21 -15.47 -3.97
CA ARG A 124 21.56 -16.02 -3.84
C ARG A 124 21.75 -16.72 -2.49
N TYR A 125 21.23 -16.13 -1.40
CA TYR A 125 21.34 -16.70 -0.05
C TYR A 125 20.39 -17.88 0.16
N TYR A 126 19.12 -17.75 -0.24
CA TYR A 126 18.05 -18.62 0.27
C TYR A 126 17.39 -19.52 -0.78
N ARG A 127 17.83 -19.50 -2.04
CA ARG A 127 17.22 -20.35 -3.09
C ARG A 127 17.22 -21.83 -2.69
N LYS A 128 18.36 -22.36 -2.22
CA LYS A 128 18.49 -23.78 -1.87
C LYS A 128 17.55 -24.15 -0.71
N ASP A 129 17.44 -23.29 0.29
CA ASP A 129 16.58 -23.55 1.45
C ASP A 129 15.09 -23.46 1.11
N LEU A 130 14.72 -22.53 0.22
CA LEU A 130 13.36 -22.45 -0.32
C LEU A 130 13.01 -23.71 -1.12
N GLU A 131 13.92 -24.18 -1.98
CA GLU A 131 13.76 -25.41 -2.76
C GLU A 131 13.66 -26.65 -1.85
N ALA A 132 14.49 -26.74 -0.81
CA ALA A 132 14.43 -27.79 0.21
C ALA A 132 13.11 -27.75 1.02
N ALA A 133 12.50 -26.57 1.19
CA ALA A 133 11.17 -26.39 1.78
C ALA A 133 10.02 -26.65 0.76
N GLY A 134 10.32 -27.21 -0.41
CA GLY A 134 9.34 -27.51 -1.45
C GLY A 134 8.77 -26.27 -2.13
N ILE A 135 9.53 -25.19 -2.22
CA ILE A 135 9.17 -23.96 -2.96
C ILE A 135 10.06 -23.89 -4.20
N ALA A 136 9.52 -24.31 -5.35
CA ALA A 136 10.26 -24.27 -6.60
C ALA A 136 10.56 -22.82 -7.02
N MET A 137 11.85 -22.46 -7.07
CA MET A 137 12.30 -21.10 -7.42
C MET A 137 12.39 -20.85 -8.93
N THR A 138 11.24 -20.99 -9.60
CA THR A 138 11.02 -20.67 -11.01
C THR A 138 11.12 -19.17 -11.31
N PRO A 139 11.17 -18.75 -12.60
CA PRO A 139 11.06 -17.33 -12.94
C PRO A 139 9.81 -16.65 -12.37
N TRP A 140 8.69 -17.38 -12.26
CA TRP A 140 7.47 -16.88 -11.63
C TRP A 140 7.61 -16.67 -10.13
N ALA A 141 8.24 -17.61 -9.41
CA ALA A 141 8.53 -17.46 -7.99
C ALA A 141 9.46 -16.26 -7.72
N LYS A 142 10.44 -16.02 -8.60
CA LYS A 142 11.29 -14.82 -8.54
C LYS A 142 10.48 -13.52 -8.64
N GLU A 143 9.44 -13.47 -9.47
CA GLU A 143 8.54 -12.31 -9.53
C GLU A 143 7.83 -12.07 -8.20
N GLN A 144 7.40 -13.12 -7.50
CA GLN A 144 6.77 -13.02 -6.18
C GLN A 144 7.76 -12.50 -5.11
N VAL A 145 9.04 -12.86 -5.19
CA VAL A 145 10.10 -12.27 -4.34
C VAL A 145 10.29 -10.78 -4.64
N GLU A 146 10.28 -10.41 -5.93
CA GLU A 146 10.48 -9.04 -6.36
C GLU A 146 9.35 -8.10 -5.89
N MET A 147 8.13 -8.61 -5.70
CA MET A 147 6.99 -7.83 -5.19
C MET A 147 7.19 -7.29 -3.77
N ARG A 148 8.17 -7.79 -2.98
CA ARG A 148 8.62 -7.10 -1.75
C ARG A 148 9.99 -6.48 -1.90
N LEU A 149 11.01 -7.31 -2.16
CA LEU A 149 12.40 -6.88 -2.06
C LEU A 149 12.84 -6.04 -3.28
N GLY A 150 12.15 -6.17 -4.42
CA GLY A 150 12.47 -5.43 -5.64
C GLY A 150 11.35 -4.47 -6.07
N TYR A 151 10.47 -4.08 -5.14
CA TYR A 151 9.22 -3.40 -5.45
C TYR A 151 9.42 -2.17 -6.35
N SER A 152 10.47 -1.37 -6.12
CA SER A 152 10.73 -0.17 -6.92
C SER A 152 10.98 -0.48 -8.39
N ARG A 153 11.73 -1.53 -8.71
CA ARG A 153 12.03 -1.90 -10.10
C ARG A 153 10.79 -2.48 -10.76
N ARG A 154 10.07 -3.32 -10.04
CA ARG A 154 8.82 -3.92 -10.53
C ARG A 154 7.77 -2.85 -10.82
N LEU A 155 7.54 -1.93 -9.88
CA LEU A 155 6.63 -0.80 -10.08
C LEU A 155 7.04 0.05 -11.29
N ALA A 156 8.33 0.37 -11.43
CA ALA A 156 8.82 1.15 -12.58
C ALA A 156 8.58 0.42 -13.92
N ARG A 157 8.78 -0.90 -13.99
CA ARG A 157 8.45 -1.70 -15.18
C ARG A 157 6.96 -1.66 -15.48
N ARG A 158 6.11 -1.92 -14.48
CA ARG A 158 4.65 -1.88 -14.64
C ARG A 158 4.16 -0.51 -15.11
N LEU A 159 4.63 0.58 -14.49
CA LEU A 159 4.29 1.94 -14.89
C LEU A 159 4.72 2.24 -16.32
N ARG A 160 5.91 1.81 -16.77
CA ARG A 160 6.32 1.98 -18.17
C ARG A 160 5.35 1.33 -19.14
N THR A 161 4.88 0.12 -18.83
CA THR A 161 3.90 -0.60 -19.65
C THR A 161 2.53 0.10 -19.68
N VAL A 162 2.05 0.61 -18.55
CA VAL A 162 0.68 1.15 -18.47
C VAL A 162 0.56 2.65 -18.69
N ARG A 163 1.66 3.42 -18.63
CA ARG A 163 1.67 4.88 -18.85
C ARG A 163 0.96 5.33 -20.13
N PRO A 164 1.12 4.66 -21.29
CA PRO A 164 0.37 5.02 -22.49
C PRO A 164 -1.14 4.89 -22.30
N ALA A 165 -1.62 3.86 -21.59
CA ALA A 165 -3.03 3.68 -21.29
C ALA A 165 -3.53 4.75 -20.30
N ILE A 166 -2.76 5.05 -19.26
CA ILE A 166 -3.05 6.14 -18.30
C ILE A 166 -3.20 7.48 -19.04
N LYS A 167 -2.32 7.78 -20.00
CA LYS A 167 -2.41 8.98 -20.83
C LYS A 167 -3.71 9.00 -21.66
N LYS A 168 -4.09 7.87 -22.27
CA LYS A 168 -5.36 7.75 -23.02
C LYS A 168 -6.60 7.95 -22.14
N MET A 169 -6.50 7.66 -20.84
CA MET A 169 -7.56 7.94 -19.85
C MET A 169 -7.61 9.42 -19.42
N GLY A 170 -6.80 10.30 -20.02
CA GLY A 170 -6.76 11.73 -19.70
C GLY A 170 -5.97 12.08 -18.44
N VAL A 171 -5.08 11.19 -17.98
CA VAL A 171 -4.25 11.40 -16.79
C VAL A 171 -2.84 11.84 -17.19
N THR A 172 -2.43 13.01 -16.70
CA THR A 172 -1.04 13.48 -16.81
C THR A 172 -0.20 12.88 -15.69
N TRP A 173 0.76 12.02 -16.03
CA TRP A 173 1.66 11.41 -15.04
C TRP A 173 2.81 12.34 -14.68
N ALA A 174 2.97 12.63 -13.40
CA ALA A 174 4.09 13.41 -12.88
C ALA A 174 5.12 12.54 -12.14
N PRO A 175 6.43 12.88 -12.15
CA PRO A 175 7.46 12.07 -11.48
C PRO A 175 7.20 11.85 -9.99
N TRP A 176 6.68 12.85 -9.28
CA TRP A 176 6.41 12.79 -7.85
C TRP A 176 5.38 11.72 -7.48
N MET A 177 4.46 11.37 -8.39
CA MET A 177 3.44 10.34 -8.16
C MET A 177 4.10 8.98 -7.89
N GLN A 178 5.11 8.62 -8.69
CA GLN A 178 5.87 7.39 -8.46
C GLN A 178 6.69 7.45 -7.17
N GLN A 179 7.27 8.61 -6.83
CA GLN A 179 8.08 8.74 -5.63
C GLN A 179 7.24 8.56 -4.36
N VAL A 180 6.03 9.14 -4.33
CA VAL A 180 5.03 8.95 -3.27
C VAL A 180 4.72 7.46 -3.06
N MET A 181 4.48 6.71 -4.13
CA MET A 181 4.16 5.27 -4.06
C MET A 181 5.30 4.40 -3.52
N LEU A 182 6.55 4.90 -3.56
CA LEU A 182 7.74 4.15 -3.15
C LEU A 182 8.17 4.43 -1.71
N TYR A 183 7.64 5.49 -1.09
CA TYR A 183 8.15 6.03 0.17
C TYR A 183 8.20 5.00 1.30
N TYR A 184 7.19 4.13 1.41
CA TYR A 184 7.18 3.11 2.46
C TYR A 184 8.39 2.16 2.42
N TYR A 185 8.83 1.79 1.21
CA TYR A 185 9.93 0.84 1.02
C TYR A 185 11.29 1.55 0.88
N TYR A 186 11.28 2.81 0.44
CA TYR A 186 12.46 3.58 0.07
C TYR A 186 12.31 5.05 0.50
N PRO A 187 12.18 5.34 1.81
CA PRO A 187 11.94 6.70 2.31
C PRO A 187 13.05 7.67 1.90
N GLU A 188 14.28 7.18 1.76
CA GLU A 188 15.45 7.94 1.31
C GLU A 188 15.26 8.60 -0.08
N LYS A 189 14.38 8.05 -0.94
CA LYS A 189 14.11 8.61 -2.27
C LYS A 189 13.39 9.96 -2.23
N LEU A 190 12.85 10.36 -1.09
CA LEU A 190 12.21 11.66 -0.88
C LEU A 190 13.07 12.63 -0.07
N ALA A 191 14.34 12.31 0.23
CA ALA A 191 15.22 13.16 1.02
C ALA A 191 15.37 14.58 0.43
N SER A 192 15.41 14.70 -0.90
CA SER A 192 15.52 15.98 -1.62
C SER A 192 14.20 16.45 -2.25
N ALA A 193 13.08 15.81 -1.93
CA ALA A 193 11.79 16.16 -2.51
C ALA A 193 11.20 17.42 -1.88
N LYS A 194 10.31 18.09 -2.61
CA LYS A 194 9.55 19.24 -2.05
C LYS A 194 8.76 18.78 -0.82
N PRO A 195 8.65 19.59 0.25
CA PRO A 195 7.97 19.19 1.49
C PRO A 195 6.56 18.64 1.28
N TRP A 196 5.79 19.22 0.36
CA TRP A 196 4.44 18.75 0.05
C TRP A 196 4.42 17.35 -0.59
N VAL A 197 5.45 16.95 -1.35
CA VAL A 197 5.53 15.59 -1.93
C VAL A 197 5.77 14.57 -0.82
N ARG A 198 6.68 14.90 0.11
CA ARG A 198 6.92 14.08 1.29
C ARG A 198 5.64 13.94 2.13
N GLN A 199 4.94 15.04 2.39
CA GLN A 199 3.66 14.99 3.13
C GLN A 199 2.63 14.08 2.45
N LEU A 200 2.47 14.14 1.12
CA LEU A 200 1.59 13.20 0.40
C LEU A 200 2.03 11.74 0.56
N ALA A 201 3.34 11.48 0.59
CA ALA A 201 3.86 10.13 0.79
C ALA A 201 3.61 9.60 2.21
N GLU A 202 3.78 10.45 3.21
CA GLU A 202 3.44 10.16 4.61
C GLU A 202 1.94 9.87 4.76
N ILE A 203 1.07 10.65 4.12
CA ILE A 203 -0.38 10.41 4.10
C ILE A 203 -0.70 9.02 3.54
N LEU A 204 -0.08 8.65 2.42
CA LEU A 204 -0.28 7.34 1.81
C LEU A 204 0.13 6.23 2.78
N VAL A 205 1.30 6.33 3.41
CA VAL A 205 1.75 5.35 4.42
C VAL A 205 0.76 5.27 5.58
N ALA A 206 0.35 6.41 6.13
CA ALA A 206 -0.55 6.43 7.28
C ALA A 206 -1.91 5.79 6.96
N CYS A 207 -2.52 6.15 5.82
CA CYS A 207 -3.81 5.60 5.41
C CYS A 207 -3.70 4.11 5.02
N GLU A 208 -2.62 3.71 4.36
CA GLU A 208 -2.35 2.33 3.96
C GLU A 208 -2.27 1.41 5.18
N GLN A 209 -1.49 1.79 6.19
CA GLN A 209 -1.36 0.99 7.41
C GLN A 209 -2.68 0.98 8.19
N PHE A 210 -3.35 2.12 8.31
CA PHE A 210 -4.60 2.21 9.05
C PHE A 210 -5.73 1.37 8.41
N GLU A 211 -5.86 1.39 7.08
CA GLU A 211 -6.79 0.50 6.36
C GLU A 211 -6.40 -0.96 6.54
N ALA A 212 -5.12 -1.30 6.36
CA ALA A 212 -4.64 -2.68 6.39
C ALA A 212 -4.85 -3.34 7.77
N TYR A 213 -4.63 -2.60 8.86
CA TYR A 213 -4.89 -3.06 10.24
C TYR A 213 -6.40 -3.27 10.51
N SER A 214 -7.25 -2.53 9.79
CA SER A 214 -8.71 -2.66 9.89
C SER A 214 -9.27 -3.74 8.96
N ASN A 215 -8.49 -4.22 8.00
CA ASN A 215 -8.92 -5.15 6.97
C ASN A 215 -8.73 -6.61 7.40
N GLN A 216 -9.73 -7.15 8.09
CA GLN A 216 -9.71 -8.54 8.59
C GLN A 216 -9.57 -9.59 7.47
N ARG A 217 -10.01 -9.28 6.23
CA ARG A 217 -9.88 -10.18 5.07
C ARG A 217 -8.42 -10.24 4.60
N ARG A 218 -7.74 -9.09 4.48
CA ARG A 218 -6.32 -8.99 4.11
C ARG A 218 -5.40 -9.58 5.19
N GLY A 219 -5.74 -9.41 6.47
CA GLY A 219 -5.00 -10.01 7.60
C GLY A 219 -4.97 -11.54 7.57
N ARG A 220 -6.06 -12.18 7.12
CA ARG A 220 -6.15 -13.64 6.91
C ARG A 220 -5.35 -14.10 5.69
N ASP A 221 -5.29 -13.28 4.65
CA ASP A 221 -4.71 -13.62 3.35
C ASP A 221 -3.18 -13.63 3.34
N TYR A 222 -2.52 -12.89 4.25
CA TYR A 222 -1.05 -12.76 4.25
C TYR A 222 -0.32 -12.98 5.57
N TYR A 223 -0.98 -12.79 6.70
CA TYR A 223 -0.26 -12.67 7.97
C TYR A 223 -0.84 -13.51 9.11
N VAL A 224 -1.97 -14.21 8.87
CA VAL A 224 -2.69 -15.01 9.88
C VAL A 224 -2.85 -14.23 11.20
N ARG A 225 -3.25 -12.95 11.11
CA ARG A 225 -3.39 -12.09 12.31
C ARG A 225 -4.75 -12.35 12.97
N LYS A 226 -4.75 -12.64 14.27
CA LYS A 226 -5.94 -13.08 15.01
C LYS A 226 -6.79 -11.93 15.57
N LYS A 227 -6.18 -10.78 15.92
CA LYS A 227 -6.87 -9.59 16.48
C LYS A 227 -6.03 -8.34 16.20
N GLU A 228 -6.53 -7.41 15.40
CA GLU A 228 -6.02 -6.04 15.34
C GLU A 228 -7.20 -5.10 15.59
N THR A 229 -7.06 -4.26 16.60
CA THR A 229 -8.01 -3.20 16.95
C THR A 229 -7.56 -1.89 16.31
N LEU A 230 -8.46 -0.89 16.29
CA LEU A 230 -8.11 0.45 15.82
C LEU A 230 -7.04 1.11 16.72
N VAL A 231 -6.96 0.71 17.99
CA VAL A 231 -5.91 1.13 18.92
C VAL A 231 -4.56 0.59 18.47
N ASP A 232 -4.48 -0.69 18.08
CA ASP A 232 -3.25 -1.31 17.58
C ASP A 232 -2.77 -0.63 16.29
N ALA A 233 -3.70 -0.19 15.44
CA ALA A 233 -3.37 0.57 14.24
C ALA A 233 -2.67 1.90 14.57
N PHE A 234 -3.19 2.66 15.54
CA PHE A 234 -2.57 3.92 15.94
C PHE A 234 -1.27 3.72 16.72
N ALA A 235 -1.18 2.71 17.58
CA ALA A 235 0.06 2.36 18.25
C ALA A 235 1.16 2.02 17.24
N TYR A 236 0.83 1.28 16.17
CA TYR A 236 1.79 1.02 15.10
C TYR A 236 2.19 2.30 14.36
N LEU A 237 1.23 3.16 14.02
CA LEU A 237 1.52 4.45 13.36
C LEU A 237 2.39 5.38 14.24
N GLU A 238 2.25 5.33 15.56
CA GLU A 238 3.11 6.05 16.50
C GLU A 238 4.56 5.59 16.42
N THR A 239 4.82 4.29 16.23
CA THR A 239 6.19 3.79 15.99
C THR A 239 6.77 4.37 14.69
N LEU A 240 5.97 4.47 13.62
CA LEU A 240 6.40 5.09 12.37
C LEU A 240 6.63 6.61 12.53
N GLN A 241 5.89 7.27 13.41
CA GLN A 241 6.14 8.67 13.76
C GLN A 241 7.48 8.84 14.50
N GLN A 242 7.75 7.98 15.48
CA GLN A 242 9.02 7.97 16.22
C GLN A 242 10.22 7.70 15.30
N ASP A 243 10.05 6.81 14.31
CA ASP A 243 11.05 6.50 13.29
C ASP A 243 11.26 7.63 12.25
N GLY A 244 10.54 8.75 12.36
CA GLY A 244 10.61 9.88 11.42
C GLY A 244 9.99 9.59 10.05
N ILE A 245 9.24 8.49 9.91
CA ILE A 245 8.53 8.10 8.69
C ILE A 245 7.24 8.91 8.54
N LEU A 246 6.55 9.22 9.64
CA LEU A 246 5.33 10.05 9.65
C LEU A 246 5.54 11.34 10.44
N SER A 247 5.05 12.46 9.92
CA SER A 247 4.98 13.70 10.68
C SER A 247 3.80 13.75 11.66
N GLY A 248 3.95 14.54 12.72
CA GLY A 248 2.86 14.83 13.66
C GLY A 248 1.64 15.49 12.99
N ALA A 249 1.85 16.26 11.91
CA ALA A 249 0.76 16.87 11.15
C ALA A 249 -0.13 15.83 10.46
N VAL A 250 0.47 14.82 9.83
CA VAL A 250 -0.27 13.71 9.19
C VAL A 250 -0.98 12.86 10.24
N MET A 251 -0.28 12.54 11.33
CA MET A 251 -0.87 11.78 12.46
C MET A 251 -2.07 12.50 13.08
N GLY A 252 -1.94 13.80 13.36
CA GLY A 252 -3.01 14.61 13.92
C GLY A 252 -4.21 14.74 12.96
N ALA A 253 -3.97 14.89 11.66
CA ALA A 253 -5.03 14.92 10.65
C ALA A 253 -5.78 13.59 10.55
N LEU A 254 -5.05 12.47 10.55
CA LEU A 254 -5.66 11.14 10.52
C LEU A 254 -6.51 10.89 11.78
N ARG A 255 -5.98 11.15 12.98
CA ARG A 255 -6.72 10.99 14.25
C ARG A 255 -8.00 11.81 14.25
N ARG A 256 -7.90 13.10 13.92
CA ARG A 256 -9.06 14.00 13.89
C ARG A 256 -10.14 13.53 12.92
N LEU A 257 -9.77 13.16 11.69
CA LEU A 257 -10.75 12.68 10.71
C LEU A 257 -11.39 11.35 11.13
N THR A 258 -10.61 10.44 11.71
CA THR A 258 -11.14 9.21 12.31
C THR A 258 -12.13 9.52 13.44
N ALA A 259 -11.77 10.45 14.34
CA ALA A 259 -12.62 10.89 15.45
C ALA A 259 -13.89 11.60 14.98
N GLN A 260 -13.89 12.27 13.83
CA GLN A 260 -15.11 12.86 13.25
C GLN A 260 -15.98 11.84 12.51
N GLY A 261 -15.50 10.60 12.37
CA GLY A 261 -16.19 9.52 11.67
C GLY A 261 -16.14 9.66 10.17
N GLU A 262 -15.12 10.33 9.63
CA GLU A 262 -14.91 10.48 8.20
C GLU A 262 -14.66 9.11 7.53
N PHE A 263 -14.07 8.17 8.27
CA PHE A 263 -13.67 6.86 7.75
C PHE A 263 -14.55 5.70 8.20
N ASP A 264 -15.57 5.92 9.02
CA ASP A 264 -16.41 4.84 9.58
C ASP A 264 -16.87 3.85 8.50
N ALA A 265 -17.53 4.35 7.44
CA ALA A 265 -18.04 3.51 6.37
C ALA A 265 -16.94 2.75 5.61
N ILE A 266 -15.77 3.38 5.42
CA ILE A 266 -14.61 2.75 4.76
C ILE A 266 -14.08 1.59 5.61
N LEU A 267 -13.95 1.80 6.92
CA LEU A 267 -13.41 0.80 7.82
C LEU A 267 -14.41 -0.35 8.05
N GLU A 268 -15.70 -0.05 8.13
CA GLU A 268 -16.76 -1.07 8.17
C GLU A 268 -16.77 -1.93 6.89
N GLU A 269 -16.60 -1.30 5.72
CA GLU A 269 -16.44 -2.00 4.45
C GLU A 269 -15.19 -2.90 4.44
N ALA A 270 -14.05 -2.39 4.93
CA ALA A 270 -12.80 -3.16 5.03
C ALA A 270 -12.93 -4.38 5.95
N ARG A 271 -13.68 -4.24 7.06
CA ARG A 271 -13.96 -5.31 8.02
C ARG A 271 -15.01 -6.30 7.51
N GLY A 272 -15.96 -5.82 6.70
CA GLY A 272 -17.15 -6.57 6.30
C GLY A 272 -18.24 -6.60 7.37
N CYS A 273 -18.16 -5.76 8.41
CA CYS A 273 -19.17 -5.64 9.45
C CYS A 273 -19.20 -4.21 10.02
N ALA A 274 -20.37 -3.83 10.55
CA ALA A 274 -20.54 -2.55 11.22
C ALA A 274 -19.77 -2.50 12.55
N PHE A 275 -19.33 -1.31 12.93
CA PHE A 275 -18.79 -1.05 14.26
C PHE A 275 -19.88 -1.14 15.33
N THR A 276 -19.53 -1.74 16.45
CA THR A 276 -20.32 -1.70 17.67
C THR A 276 -20.38 -0.27 18.23
N ARG A 277 -21.36 0.00 19.10
CA ARG A 277 -21.45 1.30 19.80
C ARG A 277 -20.19 1.59 20.63
N GLY A 278 -19.58 0.56 21.22
CA GLY A 278 -18.34 0.70 21.99
C GLY A 278 -17.16 1.15 21.12
N GLU A 279 -16.97 0.51 19.97
CA GLU A 279 -15.91 0.88 19.01
C GLU A 279 -16.11 2.30 18.47
N ARG A 280 -17.35 2.68 18.13
CA ARG A 280 -17.63 4.06 17.70
C ARG A 280 -17.30 5.07 18.79
N ARG A 281 -17.70 4.83 20.04
CA ARG A 281 -17.34 5.71 21.17
C ARG A 281 -15.84 5.83 21.36
N ALA A 282 -15.11 4.71 21.28
CA ALA A 282 -13.65 4.72 21.37
C ALA A 282 -13.02 5.56 20.25
N LEU A 283 -13.55 5.50 19.02
CA LEU A 283 -13.08 6.36 17.92
C LEU A 283 -13.35 7.84 18.17
N ARG A 284 -14.55 8.19 18.69
CA ARG A 284 -14.87 9.58 19.03
C ARG A 284 -13.98 10.14 20.13
N ALA A 285 -13.59 9.31 21.09
CA ALA A 285 -12.71 9.70 22.19
C ALA A 285 -11.25 10.00 21.76
N MET A 286 -10.86 9.73 20.50
CA MET A 286 -9.50 9.99 20.01
C MET A 286 -9.17 11.47 19.76
N GLU A 287 -10.16 12.36 19.82
CA GLU A 287 -9.97 13.82 19.72
C GLU A 287 -9.70 14.48 21.09
N SER A 288 -9.91 13.73 22.18
CA SER A 288 -9.65 14.14 23.58
C SER A 288 -8.24 13.78 24.00
#